data_AF-A0A8M1GML5-F1
#
_entry.id   AF-A0A8M1GML5-F1
#
_cell.length_a   1.000
_cell.length_b   1.000
_cell.length_c   1.000
_cell.angle_alpha   90.00
_cell.angle_beta   90.00
_cell.angle_gamma   90.00
#
_symmetry.space_group_name_H-M   'P 1'
#
loop_
_entity.id
_entity.type
_entity.pdbx_description
1 polymer ?
#
loop_
_entity_poly.entity_id
_entity_poly.type
_entity_poly.pdbx_seq_one_letter_code
_entity_poly.pdbx_strand_id
1 'polypeptide(L)'
;MPHDVSHTEADDDRILYNLIVVRNQQAKDSEEWQKLNYDIYTLRRIRREVRNRWKRILEDLGFQKEADSLLSVTKLSTISDSKNTRKAREILLKLAEETNIFPTSWELSERYLFVVDRLIALDAAEEFFKIASLTYPKKPGVPSLADGQKELHYLPFPSP
;
A
#
# COMPACT_ATOMS: atom_id res chain seq x y z
N MET A 1 11.14 10.75 19.43
CA MET A 1 10.82 11.61 18.28
C MET A 1 9.32 11.88 18.32
N PRO A 2 8.87 13.09 18.63
CA PRO A 2 7.45 13.37 18.83
C PRO A 2 6.75 13.65 17.49
N HIS A 3 5.62 12.99 17.30
CA HIS A 3 4.56 13.26 16.32
C HIS A 3 4.92 13.11 14.84
N ASP A 4 5.12 11.87 14.41
CA ASP A 4 4.84 11.50 13.01
C ASP A 4 3.31 11.49 12.82
N VAL A 5 2.76 12.62 12.39
CA VAL A 5 1.31 12.82 12.14
C VAL A 5 0.78 12.00 10.96
N SER A 6 1.63 11.15 10.36
CA SER A 6 1.25 10.16 9.35
C SER A 6 0.51 8.94 9.91
N HIS A 7 0.34 8.84 11.23
CA HIS A 7 -0.27 7.67 11.87
C HIS A 7 -1.76 7.86 12.07
N THR A 8 -2.53 7.24 11.18
CA THR A 8 -3.94 6.99 11.40
C THR A 8 -4.24 5.52 11.07
N GLU A 9 -4.64 4.82 12.13
CA GLU A 9 -4.85 3.37 12.25
C GLU A 9 -5.59 2.77 11.05
N ALA A 10 -4.85 2.27 10.07
CA ALA A 10 -5.31 1.31 9.07
C ALA A 10 -4.63 -0.05 9.35
N ASP A 11 -5.01 -1.14 8.66
CA ASP A 11 -4.38 -2.47 8.82
C ASP A 11 -2.84 -2.43 8.71
N ASP A 12 -2.35 -1.55 7.85
CA ASP A 12 -0.95 -1.17 7.75
C ASP A 12 -0.33 -0.72 9.08
N ASP A 13 -0.99 0.16 9.81
CA ASP A 13 -0.52 0.63 11.11
C ASP A 13 -0.59 -0.50 12.14
N ARG A 14 -1.51 -1.46 12.00
CA ARG A 14 -1.54 -2.67 12.80
C ARG A 14 -0.34 -3.58 12.52
N ILE A 15 0.04 -3.77 11.26
CA ILE A 15 1.25 -4.54 10.87
C ILE A 15 2.50 -3.87 11.45
N LEU A 16 2.65 -2.55 11.26
CA LEU A 16 3.80 -1.81 11.79
C LEU A 16 3.83 -1.81 13.31
N TYR A 17 2.68 -1.64 13.97
CA TYR A 17 2.55 -1.73 15.42
C TYR A 17 2.97 -3.12 15.92
N ASN A 18 2.45 -4.19 15.29
CA ASN A 18 2.81 -5.56 15.63
C ASN A 18 4.32 -5.81 15.50
N LEU A 19 4.95 -5.37 14.41
CA LEU A 19 6.40 -5.49 14.22
C LEU A 19 7.18 -4.76 15.32
N ILE A 20 6.75 -3.54 15.70
CA ILE A 20 7.38 -2.78 16.77
C ILE A 20 7.24 -3.48 18.12
N VAL A 21 6.05 -4.02 18.43
CA VAL A 21 5.79 -4.75 19.68
C VAL A 21 6.67 -5.99 19.76
N VAL A 22 6.70 -6.82 18.71
CA VAL A 22 7.53 -8.04 18.68
C VAL A 22 9.01 -7.67 18.81
N ARG A 23 9.47 -6.63 18.12
CA ARG A 23 10.86 -6.14 18.19
C ARG A 23 11.24 -5.67 19.60
N ASN A 24 10.33 -5.03 20.32
CA ASN A 24 10.58 -4.59 21.69
C ASN A 24 10.65 -5.74 22.70
N GLN A 25 10.16 -6.93 22.34
CA GLN A 25 10.29 -8.15 23.15
C GLN A 25 11.59 -8.91 22.88
N GLN A 26 12.27 -8.63 21.77
CA GLN A 26 13.56 -9.27 21.45
C GLN A 26 14.71 -8.66 22.24
N ALA A 27 15.74 -9.48 22.50
CA ALA A 27 16.99 -8.99 23.06
C ALA A 27 17.63 -7.99 22.10
N LYS A 28 18.05 -6.84 22.61
CA LYS A 28 18.68 -5.79 21.80
C LYS A 28 19.94 -6.36 21.13
N ASP A 29 20.11 -6.03 19.84
CA ASP A 29 21.23 -6.46 19.00
C ASP A 29 21.24 -7.97 18.67
N SER A 30 20.18 -8.73 18.97
CA SER A 30 19.99 -10.07 18.40
C SER A 30 19.75 -10.00 16.89
N GLU A 31 20.01 -11.10 16.19
CA GLU A 31 19.77 -11.20 14.75
C GLU A 31 18.28 -10.94 14.43
N GLU A 32 17.37 -11.48 15.23
CA GLU A 32 15.93 -11.27 15.11
C GLU A 32 15.55 -9.80 15.36
N TRP A 33 16.16 -9.16 16.36
CA TRP A 33 15.96 -7.73 16.62
C TRP A 33 16.42 -6.88 15.44
N GLN A 34 17.59 -7.18 14.88
CA GLN A 34 18.15 -6.46 13.73
C GLN A 34 17.28 -6.65 12.48
N LYS A 35 16.82 -7.89 12.22
CA LYS A 35 15.89 -8.21 11.14
C LYS A 35 14.60 -7.42 11.26
N LEU A 36 13.96 -7.45 12.44
CA LEU A 36 12.72 -6.69 12.67
C LEU A 36 12.94 -5.17 12.52
N ASN A 37 14.08 -4.66 12.95
CA ASN A 37 14.42 -3.24 12.78
C ASN A 37 14.58 -2.86 11.29
N TYR A 38 15.19 -3.75 10.49
CA TYR A 38 15.29 -3.59 9.04
C TYR A 38 13.92 -3.67 8.36
N ASP A 39 13.07 -4.62 8.76
CA ASP A 39 11.72 -4.78 8.21
C ASP A 39 10.85 -3.56 8.50
N ILE A 40 10.88 -3.04 9.74
CA ILE A 40 10.20 -1.81 10.15
C ILE A 40 10.67 -0.62 9.30
N TYR A 41 11.99 -0.50 9.10
CA TYR A 41 12.56 0.57 8.29
C TYR A 41 12.08 0.48 6.83
N THR A 42 12.16 -0.71 6.24
CA THR A 42 11.75 -0.98 4.86
C THR A 42 10.27 -0.69 4.66
N LEU A 43 9.41 -1.14 5.58
CA LEU A 43 7.98 -0.88 5.54
C LEU A 43 7.66 0.63 5.60
N ARG A 44 8.30 1.38 6.50
CA ARG A 44 8.15 2.84 6.59
C ARG A 44 8.61 3.55 5.32
N ARG A 45 9.73 3.12 4.75
CA ARG A 45 10.26 3.68 3.51
C ARG A 45 9.29 3.49 2.36
N ILE A 46 8.79 2.27 2.17
CA ILE A 46 7.82 1.96 1.11
C ILE A 46 6.53 2.76 1.29
N ARG A 47 5.99 2.86 2.51
CA ARG A 47 4.80 3.70 2.78
C ARG A 47 4.99 5.15 2.38
N ARG A 48 6.13 5.73 2.77
CA ARG A 48 6.47 7.11 2.42
C ARG A 48 6.58 7.28 0.91
N GLU A 49 7.16 6.30 0.23
CA GLU A 49 7.28 6.31 -1.23
C GLU A 49 5.91 6.27 -1.91
N VAL A 50 5.03 5.32 -1.56
CA VAL A 50 3.68 5.26 -2.13
C VAL A 50 2.91 6.54 -1.84
N ARG A 51 2.93 7.04 -0.60
CA ARG A 51 2.29 8.31 -0.23
C ARG A 51 2.79 9.47 -1.09
N ASN A 52 4.11 9.56 -1.32
CA ASN A 52 4.69 10.62 -2.14
C ASN A 52 4.29 10.52 -3.61
N ARG A 53 4.18 9.30 -4.16
CA ARG A 53 3.70 9.08 -5.53
C ARG A 53 2.25 9.52 -5.69
N TRP A 54 1.40 9.16 -4.73
CA TRP A 54 0.01 9.62 -4.70
C TRP A 54 -0.08 11.14 -4.57
N LYS A 55 0.70 11.74 -3.66
CA LYS A 55 0.75 13.20 -3.47
C LYS A 55 1.10 13.92 -4.76
N ARG A 56 2.12 13.43 -5.48
CA ARG A 56 2.53 14.01 -6.76
C ARG A 56 1.41 14.00 -7.79
N ILE A 57 0.68 12.89 -7.92
CA ILE A 57 -0.46 12.80 -8.85
C ILE A 57 -1.58 13.77 -8.43
N LEU A 58 -1.87 13.89 -7.13
CA LEU A 58 -2.85 14.85 -6.64
C LEU A 58 -2.43 16.31 -6.92
N GLU A 59 -1.13 16.61 -6.79
CA GLU A 59 -0.58 17.91 -7.15
C GLU A 59 -0.70 18.19 -8.65
N ASP A 60 -0.46 17.19 -9.51
CA ASP A 60 -0.62 17.30 -10.97
C ASP A 60 -2.10 17.51 -11.37
N LEU A 61 -3.06 17.03 -10.57
CA LEU A 61 -4.51 17.27 -10.74
C LEU A 61 -4.99 18.65 -10.27
N GLY A 62 -4.17 19.41 -9.55
CA GLY A 62 -4.59 20.71 -8.99
C GLY A 62 -4.92 20.71 -7.50
N PHE A 63 -4.66 19.63 -6.76
CA PHE A 63 -4.92 19.55 -5.32
C PHE A 63 -3.70 19.89 -4.46
N GLN A 64 -2.88 20.88 -4.84
CA GLN A 64 -1.58 21.10 -4.18
C GLN A 64 -1.73 21.46 -2.69
N LYS A 65 -2.83 22.13 -2.31
CA LYS A 65 -3.10 22.50 -0.91
C LYS A 65 -3.82 21.40 -0.14
N GLU A 66 -4.61 20.58 -0.83
CA GLU A 66 -5.48 19.56 -0.25
C GLU A 66 -4.84 18.17 -0.30
N ALA A 67 -3.76 17.94 -1.04
CA ALA A 67 -3.18 16.61 -1.26
C ALA A 67 -2.86 15.88 0.06
N ASP A 68 -2.28 16.58 1.04
CA ASP A 68 -2.00 15.99 2.36
C ASP A 68 -3.28 15.64 3.13
N SER A 69 -4.36 16.43 2.95
CA SER A 69 -5.67 16.19 3.57
C SER A 69 -6.40 15.00 2.91
N LEU A 70 -6.37 14.92 1.58
CA LEU A 70 -6.95 13.83 0.81
C LEU A 70 -6.30 12.48 1.15
N LEU A 71 -4.97 12.48 1.36
CA LEU A 71 -4.21 11.30 1.77
C LEU A 71 -4.34 10.97 3.26
N SER A 72 -4.89 11.88 4.07
CA SER A 72 -5.08 11.66 5.50
C SER A 72 -6.37 10.90 5.76
N VAL A 73 -6.24 9.67 6.29
CA VAL A 73 -7.38 8.78 6.59
C VAL A 73 -7.54 8.66 8.09
N THR A 74 -8.34 9.51 8.73
CA THR A 74 -8.60 9.45 10.19
C THR A 74 -9.71 8.45 10.54
N LYS A 75 -9.92 8.15 11.83
CA LYS A 75 -11.03 7.29 12.34
C LYS A 75 -12.42 7.76 11.94
N LEU A 76 -12.57 9.03 11.54
CA LEU A 76 -13.82 9.63 11.06
C LEU A 76 -13.97 9.53 9.54
N SER A 77 -13.04 8.89 8.84
CA SER A 77 -13.13 8.67 7.40
C SER A 77 -14.24 7.67 7.13
N THR A 78 -15.40 8.19 6.76
CA THR A 78 -16.54 7.38 6.33
C THR A 78 -16.52 7.25 4.83
N ILE A 79 -16.82 6.05 4.33
CA ILE A 79 -17.10 5.86 2.92
C ILE A 79 -18.43 6.54 2.59
N SER A 80 -18.43 7.35 1.53
CA SER A 80 -19.56 8.19 1.13
C SER A 80 -20.81 7.39 0.77
N ASP A 81 -20.66 6.25 0.09
CA ASP A 81 -21.76 5.37 -0.32
C ASP A 81 -21.26 3.94 -0.59
N SER A 82 -22.10 2.94 -0.35
CA SER A 82 -21.88 1.54 -0.72
C SER A 82 -21.55 1.36 -2.22
N LYS A 83 -22.18 2.16 -3.08
CA LYS A 83 -21.91 2.17 -4.53
C LYS A 83 -20.53 2.71 -4.86
N ASN A 84 -20.11 3.77 -4.16
CA ASN A 84 -18.78 4.36 -4.31
C ASN A 84 -17.69 3.42 -3.78
N THR A 85 -17.99 2.66 -2.71
CA THR A 85 -17.09 1.62 -2.20
C THR A 85 -16.70 0.60 -3.27
N ARG A 86 -17.67 0.09 -4.04
CA ARG A 86 -17.41 -0.89 -5.09
C ARG A 86 -16.57 -0.30 -6.21
N LYS A 87 -16.94 0.90 -6.70
CA LYS A 87 -16.18 1.61 -7.74
C LYS A 87 -14.75 1.92 -7.25
N ALA A 88 -14.59 2.28 -5.97
CA ALA A 88 -13.28 2.55 -5.37
C ALA A 88 -12.39 1.29 -5.33
N ARG A 89 -12.95 0.13 -4.98
CA ARG A 89 -12.21 -1.15 -5.04
C ARG A 89 -11.78 -1.48 -6.46
N GLU A 90 -12.68 -1.32 -7.44
CA GLU A 90 -12.39 -1.58 -8.85
C GLU A 90 -11.27 -0.68 -9.39
N ILE A 91 -11.30 0.62 -9.07
CA ILE A 91 -10.24 1.56 -9.47
C ILE A 91 -8.92 1.25 -8.76
N LEU A 92 -8.97 0.91 -7.46
CA LEU A 92 -7.77 0.58 -6.70
C LEU A 92 -7.09 -0.70 -7.22
N LEU A 93 -7.87 -1.71 -7.60
CA LEU A 93 -7.37 -2.93 -8.24
C LEU A 93 -6.71 -2.60 -9.59
N LYS A 94 -7.38 -1.83 -10.45
CA LYS A 94 -6.80 -1.38 -11.72
C LYS A 94 -5.49 -0.59 -11.52
N LEU A 95 -5.43 0.29 -10.52
CA LEU A 95 -4.20 1.02 -10.19
C LEU A 95 -3.04 0.06 -9.86
N ALA A 96 -3.29 -0.99 -9.08
CA ALA A 96 -2.26 -1.97 -8.76
C ALA A 96 -1.89 -2.89 -9.93
N GLU A 97 -2.85 -3.20 -10.79
CA GLU A 97 -2.64 -4.07 -11.94
C GLU A 97 -1.91 -3.35 -13.08
N GLU A 98 -2.29 -2.11 -13.39
CA GLU A 98 -1.84 -1.39 -14.60
C GLU A 98 -0.73 -0.37 -14.33
N THR A 99 -0.49 -0.02 -13.06
CA THR A 99 0.53 0.96 -12.69
C THR A 99 1.54 0.38 -11.71
N ASN A 100 2.73 0.97 -11.68
CA ASN A 100 3.76 0.74 -10.66
C ASN A 100 3.63 1.71 -9.49
N ILE A 101 2.46 2.32 -9.26
CA ILE A 101 2.26 3.23 -8.13
C ILE A 101 2.48 2.49 -6.79
N PHE A 102 2.09 1.22 -6.75
CA PHE A 102 2.36 0.27 -5.68
C PHE A 102 3.57 -0.62 -6.02
N PRO A 103 4.40 -0.98 -5.03
CA PRO A 103 5.41 -2.02 -5.18
C PRO A 103 4.80 -3.40 -5.45
N THR A 104 5.57 -4.30 -6.07
CA THR A 104 5.12 -5.62 -6.53
C THR A 104 4.62 -6.56 -5.42
N SER A 105 5.09 -6.39 -4.19
CA SER A 105 4.71 -7.19 -3.01
C SER A 105 3.78 -6.44 -2.05
N TRP A 106 3.17 -5.35 -2.51
CA TRP A 106 2.34 -4.50 -1.67
C TRP A 106 0.90 -5.04 -1.60
N GLU A 107 0.45 -5.40 -0.40
CA GLU A 107 -0.94 -5.75 -0.17
C GLU A 107 -1.83 -4.51 -0.20
N LEU A 108 -2.97 -4.58 -0.90
CA LEU A 108 -3.88 -3.45 -1.07
C LEU A 108 -4.52 -3.06 0.27
N SER A 109 -3.93 -2.06 0.92
CA SER A 109 -4.41 -1.53 2.19
C SER A 109 -5.76 -0.83 2.06
N GLU A 110 -6.67 -1.07 3.02
CA GLU A 110 -7.96 -0.37 3.11
C GLU A 110 -7.80 1.16 3.14
N ARG A 111 -6.65 1.68 3.59
CA ARG A 111 -6.35 3.11 3.58
C ARG A 111 -6.56 3.75 2.20
N TYR A 112 -6.05 3.11 1.14
CA TYR A 112 -6.14 3.67 -0.20
C TYR A 112 -7.57 3.58 -0.75
N LEU A 113 -8.40 2.68 -0.22
CA LEU A 113 -9.82 2.62 -0.57
C LEU A 113 -10.53 3.91 -0.18
N PHE A 114 -10.29 4.45 1.02
CA PHE A 114 -10.86 5.73 1.46
C PHE A 114 -10.38 6.91 0.61
N VAL A 115 -9.12 6.90 0.20
CA VAL A 115 -8.58 7.96 -0.67
C VAL A 115 -9.25 7.91 -2.05
N VAL A 116 -9.40 6.72 -2.64
CA VAL A 116 -10.10 6.57 -3.93
C VAL A 116 -11.58 6.93 -3.81
N ASP A 117 -12.26 6.55 -2.72
CA ASP A 117 -13.66 6.92 -2.49
C ASP A 117 -13.86 8.44 -2.48
N ARG A 118 -12.97 9.18 -1.81
CA ARG A 118 -12.97 10.65 -1.84
C ARG A 118 -12.70 11.20 -3.23
N LEU A 119 -11.78 10.59 -3.99
CA LEU A 119 -11.54 11.00 -5.38
C LEU A 119 -12.76 10.75 -6.27
N ILE A 120 -13.55 9.70 -6.02
CA ILE A 120 -14.82 9.47 -6.73
C ILE A 120 -15.83 10.55 -6.37
N ALA A 121 -15.96 10.90 -5.09
CA ALA A 121 -16.86 11.97 -4.65
C ALA A 121 -16.49 13.35 -5.24
N LEU A 122 -15.21 13.55 -5.57
CA LEU A 122 -14.69 14.75 -6.25
C LEU A 122 -14.67 14.65 -7.77
N ASP A 123 -15.17 13.56 -8.36
CA ASP A 123 -15.12 13.25 -9.80
C ASP A 123 -13.69 13.30 -10.40
N ALA A 124 -12.68 13.02 -9.57
CA ALA A 124 -11.26 13.09 -9.93
C ALA A 124 -10.60 11.70 -10.09
N ALA A 125 -11.30 10.62 -9.75
CA ALA A 125 -10.71 9.28 -9.71
C ALA A 125 -10.25 8.76 -11.08
N GLU A 126 -10.95 9.10 -12.15
CA GLU A 126 -10.60 8.67 -13.52
C GLU A 126 -9.39 9.42 -14.05
N GLU A 127 -9.31 10.73 -13.82
CA GLU A 127 -8.13 11.53 -14.20
C GLU A 127 -6.92 11.16 -13.33
N PHE A 128 -7.13 10.85 -12.04
CA PHE A 128 -6.09 10.31 -11.16
C PHE A 128 -5.50 9.02 -11.74
N PHE A 129 -6.35 8.08 -12.16
CA PHE A 129 -5.90 6.83 -12.79
C PHE A 129 -5.09 7.11 -14.06
N LYS A 130 -5.57 7.99 -14.93
CA LYS A 130 -4.89 8.34 -16.17
C LYS A 130 -3.50 8.93 -15.94
N ILE A 131 -3.35 9.87 -14.99
CA ILE A 131 -2.05 10.43 -14.63
C ILE A 131 -1.17 9.36 -13.97
N ALA A 132 -1.72 8.51 -13.10
CA ALA A 132 -0.97 7.41 -12.49
C ALA A 132 -0.40 6.45 -13.54
N SER A 133 -1.18 6.11 -14.57
CA SER A 133 -0.75 5.23 -15.68
C SER A 133 0.32 5.86 -16.56
N LEU A 134 0.29 7.19 -16.73
CA LEU A 134 1.32 7.94 -17.48
C LEU A 134 2.62 8.11 -16.68
N THR A 135 2.51 8.44 -15.38
CA THR A 135 3.66 8.74 -14.52
C THR A 135 4.32 7.47 -13.98
N TYR A 136 3.54 6.42 -13.74
CA TYR A 136 4.02 5.14 -13.19
C TYR A 136 3.55 3.95 -14.06
N PRO A 137 3.92 3.89 -15.35
CA PRO A 137 3.48 2.80 -16.21
C PRO A 137 4.02 1.45 -15.71
N LYS A 138 3.17 0.43 -15.72
CA LYS A 138 3.62 -0.95 -15.59
C LYS A 138 4.02 -1.45 -16.97
N LYS A 139 5.24 -1.95 -17.12
CA LYS A 139 5.72 -2.43 -18.44
C LYS A 139 4.77 -3.52 -18.95
N PRO A 140 4.21 -3.41 -20.16
CA PRO A 140 3.42 -4.49 -20.74
C PRO A 140 4.38 -5.63 -21.07
N GLY A 141 4.41 -6.68 -20.23
CA GLY A 141 5.26 -7.84 -20.50
C GLY A 141 5.64 -8.74 -19.34
N VAL A 142 5.29 -8.42 -18.09
CA VAL A 142 5.52 -9.36 -16.97
C VAL A 142 4.19 -9.60 -16.27
N PRO A 143 3.50 -10.72 -16.56
CA PRO A 143 2.46 -11.21 -15.67
C PRO A 143 3.08 -11.31 -14.28
N SER A 144 2.42 -10.71 -13.29
CA SER A 144 2.74 -10.97 -11.88
C SER A 144 2.65 -12.47 -11.69
N LEU A 145 3.80 -13.17 -11.66
CA LEU A 145 3.84 -14.57 -11.27
C LEU A 145 3.29 -14.59 -9.85
N ALA A 146 2.07 -15.11 -9.70
CA ALA A 146 1.58 -15.57 -8.42
C ALA A 146 2.61 -16.57 -7.91
N ASP A 147 3.33 -16.18 -6.87
CA ASP A 147 4.28 -17.02 -6.18
C ASP A 147 3.47 -18.14 -5.51
N GLY A 148 3.39 -19.25 -6.23
CA GLY A 148 2.53 -20.38 -5.94
C GLY A 148 3.10 -21.66 -6.55
N GLN A 149 4.43 -21.75 -6.70
CA GLN A 149 5.08 -23.03 -6.94
C GLN A 149 5.41 -23.63 -5.57
N LYS A 150 4.51 -24.51 -5.11
CA LYS A 150 4.88 -25.60 -4.22
C LYS A 150 5.96 -26.41 -4.94
N GLU A 151 7.21 -26.20 -4.54
CA GLU A 151 8.33 -27.12 -4.75
C GLU A 151 7.98 -28.46 -4.10
N LEU A 152 7.23 -29.30 -4.81
CA LEU A 152 7.18 -30.73 -4.53
C LEU A 152 8.46 -31.33 -5.11
N HIS A 153 9.51 -31.35 -4.29
CA HIS A 153 10.66 -32.20 -4.52
C HIS A 153 10.20 -33.66 -4.58
N TYR A 154 10.06 -34.20 -5.78
CA TYR A 154 9.94 -35.64 -6.00
C TYR A 154 11.30 -36.29 -5.76
N LEU A 155 11.53 -36.75 -4.53
CA LEU A 155 12.52 -37.79 -4.27
C LEU A 155 11.84 -39.15 -4.43
N PRO A 156 12.37 -40.07 -5.25
CA PRO A 156 11.85 -41.44 -5.27
C PRO A 156 12.28 -42.15 -3.99
N PHE A 157 11.30 -42.58 -3.19
CA PHE A 157 11.53 -43.54 -2.11
C PHE A 157 11.81 -44.93 -2.73
N PRO A 158 12.84 -45.66 -2.27
CA PRO A 158 13.01 -47.05 -2.65
C PRO A 158 12.01 -47.93 -1.86
N SER A 159 11.33 -48.82 -2.58
CA SER A 159 10.36 -49.79 -2.06
C SER A 159 11.04 -50.92 -1.26
N PRO A 160 10.29 -51.60 -0.36
CA PRO A 160 10.81 -52.53 0.66
C PRO A 160 11.42 -53.83 0.13
#